data_AF-A0A1I8HIM9-F1
#
_entry.id   AF-A0A1I8HIM9-F1
#
_cell.length_a   1.000
_cell.length_b   1.000
_cell.length_c   1.000
_cell.angle_alpha   90.00
_cell.angle_beta   90.00
_cell.angle_gamma   90.00
#
_symmetry.space_group_name_H-M   'P 1'
#
loop_
_entity.id
_entity.type
_entity.pdbx_description
1 polymer ?
#
loop_
_entity_poly.entity_id
_entity_poly.type
_entity_poly.pdbx_seq_one_letter_code
_entity_poly.pdbx_strand_id
1 'polypeptide(L)'
;MSCGPRQYFRVRASGCPRTCAEPVRLARCPKDPAPGCVCQPYFLLHKGACVHPSECPRAPICIEKADVVFMLDSSLTVTEHNFFLMKSFVRDVVQQFYLRTGSRHRVGVIRFNHRADIVMDLDSWQRHSHEDIQKKIAAIQYQPGLTFLGEALHVVRTRMWRRRAGMRRDVP
;
A
#
# COMPACT_ATOMS: atom_id res chain seq x y z
N MET A 1 -27.56 -21.54 -27.83
CA MET A 1 -26.99 -20.76 -26.72
C MET A 1 -25.79 -20.00 -27.26
N SER A 2 -25.93 -18.70 -27.55
CA SER A 2 -24.81 -17.86 -27.98
C SER A 2 -24.25 -17.09 -26.78
N CYS A 3 -22.92 -17.02 -26.67
CA CYS A 3 -22.27 -16.17 -25.68
C CYS A 3 -22.24 -14.72 -26.16
N GLY A 4 -22.06 -13.78 -25.22
CA GLY A 4 -22.00 -12.35 -25.52
C GLY A 4 -20.71 -11.94 -26.25
N PRO A 5 -20.58 -10.64 -26.58
CA PRO A 5 -19.36 -10.10 -27.19
C PRO A 5 -18.12 -10.43 -26.34
N ARG A 6 -17.02 -10.82 -27.02
CA ARG A 6 -15.75 -11.18 -26.38
C ARG A 6 -15.85 -12.38 -25.42
N GLN A 7 -16.85 -13.23 -25.60
CA GLN A 7 -17.03 -14.50 -24.87
C GLN A 7 -17.05 -15.69 -25.81
N TYR A 8 -16.72 -16.87 -25.28
CA TYR A 8 -16.89 -18.15 -25.95
C TYR A 8 -17.43 -19.19 -24.98
N PHE A 9 -18.18 -20.17 -25.50
CA PHE A 9 -18.75 -21.22 -24.66
C PHE A 9 -17.69 -22.27 -24.32
N ARG A 10 -17.67 -22.71 -23.06
CA ARG A 10 -16.76 -23.76 -22.58
C ARG A 10 -17.53 -24.74 -21.71
N VAL A 11 -17.45 -26.04 -22.03
CA VAL A 11 -18.12 -27.13 -21.29
C VAL A 11 -17.60 -27.26 -19.86
N ARG A 12 -16.33 -26.90 -19.62
CA ARG A 12 -15.72 -26.80 -18.28
C ARG A 12 -15.18 -25.39 -18.05
N ALA A 13 -16.06 -24.42 -17.83
CA ALA A 13 -15.69 -23.07 -17.43
C ALA A 13 -15.28 -23.04 -15.95
N SER A 14 -14.31 -22.19 -15.59
CA SER A 14 -13.92 -21.98 -14.19
C SER A 14 -15.08 -21.34 -13.43
N GLY A 15 -15.47 -21.87 -12.26
CA GLY A 15 -16.45 -21.24 -11.37
C GLY A 15 -15.95 -19.91 -10.77
N CYS A 16 -14.65 -19.62 -10.90
CA CYS A 16 -14.01 -18.37 -10.53
C CYS A 16 -13.37 -17.74 -11.78
N PRO A 17 -14.13 -17.00 -12.60
CA PRO A 17 -13.58 -16.29 -13.74
C PRO A 17 -12.69 -15.13 -13.26
N ARG A 18 -11.72 -14.72 -14.09
CA ARG A 18 -10.95 -13.49 -13.82
C ARG A 18 -11.88 -12.28 -13.97
N THR A 19 -11.85 -11.38 -13.00
CA THR A 19 -12.71 -10.19 -12.98
C THR A 19 -11.87 -8.93 -12.86
N CYS A 20 -12.49 -7.76 -13.02
CA CYS A 20 -11.81 -6.49 -12.72
C CYS A 20 -11.39 -6.37 -11.25
N ALA A 21 -12.08 -7.01 -10.30
CA ALA A 21 -11.72 -7.00 -8.88
C ALA A 21 -10.61 -8.00 -8.56
N GLU A 22 -10.59 -9.13 -9.28
CA GLU A 22 -9.60 -10.19 -9.15
C GLU A 22 -9.02 -10.51 -10.54
N PRO A 23 -8.06 -9.68 -11.01
CA PRO A 23 -7.51 -9.82 -12.36
C PRO A 23 -6.57 -11.03 -12.47
N VAL A 24 -6.15 -11.61 -11.35
CA VAL A 24 -5.30 -12.80 -11.31
C VAL A 24 -6.17 -14.01 -10.98
N ARG A 25 -5.93 -15.13 -11.67
CA ARG A 25 -6.61 -16.38 -11.36
C ARG A 25 -6.14 -16.89 -9.99
N LEU A 26 -7.06 -17.02 -9.04
CA LEU A 26 -6.76 -17.60 -7.73
C LEU A 26 -6.17 -19.02 -7.89
N ALA A 27 -5.14 -19.33 -7.09
CA ALA A 27 -4.46 -20.63 -7.10
C ALA A 27 -5.41 -21.78 -6.71
N ARG A 28 -6.44 -21.50 -5.92
CA ARG A 28 -7.53 -22.43 -5.58
C ARG A 28 -8.86 -21.73 -5.86
N CYS A 29 -9.70 -22.34 -6.69
CA CYS A 29 -11.07 -21.91 -6.89
C CYS A 29 -11.98 -22.85 -6.09
N PRO A 30 -12.76 -22.36 -5.12
CA PRO A 30 -13.66 -23.21 -4.33
C PRO A 30 -14.91 -23.67 -5.11
N LYS A 31 -15.10 -23.20 -6.34
CA LYS A 31 -16.27 -23.50 -7.17
C LYS A 31 -15.92 -24.52 -8.25
N ASP A 32 -16.75 -25.54 -8.36
CA ASP A 32 -16.59 -26.58 -9.38
C ASP A 32 -16.74 -26.01 -10.79
N PRO A 33 -15.98 -26.52 -11.78
CA PRO A 33 -16.16 -26.13 -13.16
C PRO A 33 -17.53 -26.57 -13.71
N ALA A 34 -18.21 -25.68 -14.41
CA ALA A 34 -19.51 -25.94 -15.03
C ALA A 34 -19.54 -25.44 -16.49
N PRO A 35 -20.44 -25.95 -17.35
CA PRO A 35 -20.63 -25.39 -18.69
C PRO A 35 -21.07 -23.92 -18.63
N GLY A 36 -20.41 -23.05 -19.38
CA GLY A 36 -20.75 -21.63 -19.40
C GLY A 36 -19.93 -20.78 -20.36
N CYS A 37 -20.35 -19.52 -20.50
CA CYS A 37 -19.63 -18.52 -21.27
C CYS A 37 -18.44 -17.97 -20.47
N VAL A 38 -17.27 -17.93 -21.10
CA VAL A 38 -16.04 -17.39 -20.52
C VAL A 38 -15.52 -16.25 -21.38
N CYS A 39 -14.88 -15.28 -20.75
CA CYS A 39 -14.20 -14.21 -21.48
C CYS A 39 -13.07 -14.80 -22.34
N GLN A 40 -12.89 -14.23 -23.54
CA GLN A 40 -11.71 -14.46 -24.37
C GLN A 40 -10.42 -14.15 -23.58
N PRO A 41 -9.28 -14.77 -23.95
CA PRO A 41 -7.99 -14.44 -23.35
C PRO A 41 -7.78 -12.92 -23.30
N TYR A 42 -7.16 -12.45 -22.22
CA TYR A 42 -6.91 -11.03 -21.89
C TYR A 42 -8.10 -10.21 -21.43
N PHE A 43 -9.34 -10.65 -21.63
CA PHE A 43 -10.52 -9.94 -21.13
C PHE A 43 -10.90 -10.37 -19.71
N LEU A 44 -11.42 -9.42 -18.95
CA LEU A 44 -11.88 -9.60 -17.57
C LEU A 44 -13.40 -9.47 -17.50
N LEU A 45 -14.04 -10.29 -16.66
CA LEU A 45 -15.47 -10.20 -16.42
C LEU A 45 -15.79 -9.00 -15.50
N HIS A 46 -16.69 -8.13 -15.95
CA HIS A 46 -17.21 -6.99 -15.19
C HIS A 46 -18.69 -6.78 -15.47
N LYS A 47 -19.54 -6.87 -14.43
CA LYS A 47 -21.01 -6.70 -14.54
C LYS A 47 -21.64 -7.52 -15.68
N GLY A 48 -21.18 -8.75 -15.89
CA GLY A 48 -21.69 -9.66 -16.93
C GLY A 48 -21.07 -9.49 -18.33
N ALA A 49 -20.28 -8.43 -18.56
CA ALA A 49 -19.58 -8.19 -19.81
C ALA A 49 -18.08 -8.48 -19.71
N CYS A 50 -17.45 -8.82 -20.83
CA CYS A 50 -16.00 -8.96 -20.91
C CYS A 50 -15.39 -7.65 -21.39
N VAL A 51 -14.54 -7.04 -20.56
CA VAL A 51 -13.92 -5.73 -20.78
C VAL A 51 -12.40 -5.85 -20.81
N HIS A 52 -11.73 -4.95 -21.52
CA HIS A 52 -10.26 -4.90 -21.49
C HIS A 52 -9.80 -4.46 -20.09
N PRO A 53 -8.65 -4.93 -19.57
CA PRO A 53 -8.17 -4.53 -18.23
C PRO A 53 -8.04 -3.02 -18.02
N SER A 54 -7.76 -2.25 -19.08
CA SER A 54 -7.71 -0.78 -19.03
C SER A 54 -9.09 -0.12 -18.87
N GLU A 55 -10.16 -0.82 -19.22
CA GLU A 55 -11.55 -0.37 -19.07
C GLU A 55 -12.14 -0.73 -17.70
N CYS A 56 -11.40 -1.51 -16.88
CA CYS A 56 -11.84 -1.84 -15.54
C CYS A 56 -12.03 -0.56 -14.72
N PRO A 57 -13.09 -0.47 -13.91
CA PRO A 57 -13.21 0.64 -12.97
C PRO A 57 -11.99 0.63 -12.08
N ARG A 58 -11.38 1.81 -11.90
CA ARG A 58 -10.31 1.96 -10.93
C ARG A 58 -10.83 1.48 -9.57
N ALA A 59 -10.01 0.70 -8.87
CA ALA A 59 -10.35 0.26 -7.53
C ALA A 59 -10.82 1.48 -6.71
N PRO A 60 -11.91 1.36 -5.93
CA PRO A 60 -12.39 2.47 -5.13
C PRO A 60 -11.24 2.98 -4.28
N ILE A 61 -11.03 4.29 -4.31
CA ILE A 61 -10.02 4.95 -3.47
C ILE A 61 -10.47 4.72 -2.02
N CYS A 62 -9.64 4.09 -1.20
CA CYS A 62 -9.85 4.04 0.24
C CYS A 62 -9.75 5.47 0.78
N ILE A 63 -10.90 6.11 1.01
CA ILE A 63 -11.00 7.45 1.58
C ILE A 63 -11.03 7.45 3.11
N GLU A 64 -10.93 6.26 3.70
CA GLU A 64 -10.87 6.07 5.16
C GLU A 64 -9.62 6.72 5.73
N LYS A 65 -9.75 7.22 6.97
CA LYS A 65 -8.58 7.72 7.69
C LYS A 65 -7.64 6.55 7.99
N ALA A 66 -6.34 6.82 8.00
CA ALA A 66 -5.32 5.87 8.44
C ALA A 66 -4.19 6.62 9.13
N ASP A 67 -3.65 6.04 10.20
CA ASP A 67 -2.42 6.47 10.84
C ASP A 67 -1.32 5.45 10.49
N VAL A 68 -0.25 5.88 9.82
CA VAL A 68 0.79 4.97 9.33
C VAL A 68 2.15 5.44 9.84
N VAL A 69 2.95 4.52 10.38
CA VAL A 69 4.34 4.80 10.77
C VAL A 69 5.28 3.92 9.94
N PHE A 70 6.13 4.55 9.13
CA PHE A 70 7.20 3.85 8.42
C PHE A 70 8.44 3.74 9.32
N MET A 71 8.97 2.52 9.43
CA MET A 71 10.20 2.23 10.17
C MET A 71 11.30 1.87 9.18
N LEU A 72 12.29 2.73 9.00
CA LEU A 72 13.38 2.54 8.04
C LEU A 72 14.59 1.93 8.72
N ASP A 73 14.87 0.68 8.37
CA ASP A 73 16.05 -0.04 8.84
C ASP A 73 17.31 0.54 8.20
N SER A 74 18.20 1.11 9.01
CA SER A 74 19.51 1.58 8.59
C SER A 74 20.64 0.71 9.13
N SER A 75 20.37 -0.54 9.48
CA SER A 75 21.38 -1.46 9.99
C SER A 75 22.45 -1.82 8.96
N LEU A 76 23.57 -2.36 9.45
CA LEU A 76 24.72 -2.79 8.63
C LEU A 76 24.37 -3.84 7.58
N THR A 77 23.28 -4.61 7.76
CA THR A 77 22.80 -5.59 6.79
C THR A 77 22.08 -4.95 5.61
N VAL A 78 21.73 -3.67 5.71
CA VAL A 78 21.12 -2.88 4.63
C VAL A 78 22.20 -2.10 3.93
N THR A 79 22.30 -2.19 2.60
CA THR A 79 23.24 -1.34 1.85
C THR A 79 22.71 0.09 1.76
N GLU A 80 23.60 1.08 1.61
CA GLU A 80 23.17 2.47 1.39
C GLU A 80 22.24 2.62 0.19
N HIS A 81 22.49 1.85 -0.88
CA HIS A 81 21.60 1.79 -2.04
C HIS A 81 20.19 1.29 -1.66
N ASN A 82 20.08 0.19 -0.91
CA ASN A 82 18.78 -0.32 -0.46
C ASN A 82 18.09 0.66 0.50
N PHE A 83 18.86 1.36 1.34
CA PHE A 83 18.32 2.42 2.19
C PHE A 83 17.75 3.59 1.36
N PHE A 84 18.46 3.98 0.30
CA PHE A 84 17.97 4.97 -0.66
C PHE A 84 16.65 4.54 -1.31
N LEU A 85 16.53 3.27 -1.73
CA LEU A 85 15.30 2.72 -2.27
C LEU A 85 14.15 2.75 -1.25
N MET A 86 14.41 2.38 0.01
CA MET A 86 13.41 2.42 1.08
C MET A 86 12.90 3.85 1.33
N LYS A 87 13.78 4.85 1.44
CA LYS A 87 13.33 6.24 1.63
C LYS A 87 12.62 6.80 0.40
N SER A 88 13.03 6.40 -0.82
CA SER A 88 12.30 6.78 -2.05
C SER A 88 10.90 6.18 -2.07
N PHE A 89 10.75 4.91 -1.70
CA PHE A 89 9.45 4.26 -1.58
C PHE A 89 8.53 5.02 -0.61
N VAL A 90 9.02 5.34 0.59
CA VAL A 90 8.24 6.09 1.60
C VAL A 90 7.81 7.45 1.06
N ARG A 91 8.73 8.15 0.40
CA ARG A 91 8.50 9.45 -0.21
C ARG A 91 7.35 9.38 -1.24
N ASP A 92 7.40 8.37 -2.10
CA ASP A 92 6.41 8.17 -3.16
C ASP A 92 5.04 7.77 -2.58
N VAL A 93 4.99 6.93 -1.54
CA VAL A 93 3.73 6.60 -0.85
C VAL A 93 3.14 7.83 -0.16
N VAL A 94 3.96 8.61 0.54
CA VAL A 94 3.54 9.85 1.20
C VAL A 94 2.98 10.85 0.20
N GLN A 95 3.64 11.01 -0.95
CA GLN A 95 3.14 11.84 -2.06
C GLN A 95 1.75 11.38 -2.51
N GLN A 96 1.55 10.07 -2.69
CA GLN A 96 0.27 9.53 -3.11
C GLN A 96 -0.83 9.72 -2.05
N PHE A 97 -0.51 9.56 -0.76
CA PHE A 97 -1.45 9.81 0.33
C PHE A 97 -1.93 11.26 0.34
N TYR A 98 -1.00 12.20 0.19
CA TYR A 98 -1.32 13.62 0.13
C TYR A 98 -2.17 13.98 -1.10
N LEU A 99 -1.77 13.54 -2.29
CA LEU A 99 -2.51 13.83 -3.53
C LEU A 99 -3.93 13.26 -3.53
N ARG A 100 -4.14 12.09 -2.91
CA ARG A 100 -5.44 11.39 -2.96
C ARG A 100 -6.40 11.78 -1.84
N THR A 101 -5.87 12.12 -0.66
CA THR A 101 -6.70 12.29 0.54
C THR A 101 -6.40 13.58 1.30
N GLY A 102 -5.47 14.40 0.82
CA GLY A 102 -4.96 15.56 1.53
C GLY A 102 -4.31 15.14 2.84
N SER A 103 -4.79 15.71 3.94
CA SER A 103 -4.31 15.45 5.31
C SER A 103 -5.13 14.41 6.08
N ARG A 104 -6.01 13.64 5.41
CA ARG A 104 -6.81 12.60 6.06
C ARG A 104 -5.97 11.44 6.56
N HIS A 105 -4.93 11.06 5.83
CA HIS A 105 -3.91 10.12 6.33
C HIS A 105 -2.84 10.88 7.13
N ARG A 106 -2.41 10.30 8.24
CA ARG A 106 -1.27 10.79 9.00
C ARG A 106 -0.12 9.82 8.83
N VAL A 107 1.06 10.36 8.53
CA VAL A 107 2.27 9.55 8.34
C VAL A 107 3.33 10.00 9.30
N GLY A 108 3.86 9.05 10.06
CA GLY A 108 5.09 9.19 10.83
C GLY A 108 6.22 8.39 10.18
N VAL A 109 7.46 8.81 10.41
CA VAL A 109 8.65 8.11 9.91
C VAL A 109 9.69 8.07 11.01
N ILE A 110 10.26 6.88 11.22
CA ILE A 110 11.43 6.68 12.06
C ILE A 110 12.54 6.02 11.24
N ARG A 111 13.79 6.31 11.57
CA ARG A 111 14.95 5.52 11.15
C ARG A 111 15.41 4.72 12.36
N PHE A 112 15.76 3.45 12.18
CA PHE A 112 16.30 2.66 13.27
C PHE A 112 17.54 1.86 12.89
N ASN A 113 18.41 1.68 13.87
CA ASN A 113 19.54 0.77 13.89
C ASN A 113 19.69 0.29 15.35
N HIS A 114 20.82 0.57 16.02
CA HIS A 114 20.99 0.41 17.46
C HIS A 114 20.35 1.56 18.26
N ARG A 115 19.83 2.58 17.57
CA ARG A 115 19.00 3.69 18.07
C ARG A 115 17.74 3.80 17.21
N ALA A 116 16.71 4.45 17.75
CA ALA A 116 15.48 4.75 17.02
C ALA A 116 15.24 6.25 16.99
N ASP A 117 15.43 6.84 15.82
CA ASP A 117 15.36 8.28 15.58
C ASP A 117 14.02 8.63 14.94
N ILE A 118 13.22 9.42 15.65
CA ILE A 118 11.94 9.92 15.12
C ILE A 118 12.26 11.07 14.16
N VAL A 119 12.02 10.83 12.87
CA VAL A 119 12.19 11.85 11.82
C VAL A 119 10.96 12.76 11.78
N MET A 120 9.76 12.16 11.82
CA MET A 120 8.50 12.89 11.90
C MET A 120 7.45 12.06 12.63
N ASP A 121 6.64 12.72 13.45
CA ASP A 121 5.49 12.13 14.12
C ASP A 121 4.22 12.26 13.27
N LEU A 122 3.12 11.61 13.70
CA LEU A 122 1.84 11.63 12.98
C LEU A 122 1.23 13.04 12.90
N ASP A 123 1.61 13.94 13.81
CA ASP A 123 1.15 15.33 13.84
C ASP A 123 2.00 16.29 12.99
N SER A 124 3.09 15.81 12.39
CA SER A 124 4.02 16.66 11.62
C SER A 124 3.33 17.35 10.43
N TRP A 125 2.26 16.77 9.89
CA TRP A 125 1.42 17.37 8.83
C TRP A 125 0.68 18.64 9.26
N GLN A 126 0.50 18.86 10.57
CA GLN A 126 -0.10 20.10 11.10
C GLN A 126 0.93 21.22 11.23
N ARG A 127 2.22 20.87 11.27
CA ARG A 127 3.34 21.80 11.56
C ARG A 127 4.20 22.12 10.35
N HIS A 128 4.07 21.35 9.27
CA HIS A 128 4.94 21.41 8.10
C HIS A 128 4.14 21.30 6.82
N SER A 129 4.59 21.99 5.77
CA SER A 129 4.00 21.81 4.44
C SER A 129 4.29 20.42 3.89
N HIS A 130 3.52 20.00 2.88
CA HIS A 130 3.82 18.78 2.15
C HIS A 130 5.25 18.80 1.56
N GLU A 131 5.70 19.93 1.02
CA GLU A 131 7.07 20.07 0.49
C GLU A 131 8.13 19.88 1.57
N ASP A 132 7.93 20.46 2.76
CA ASP A 132 8.85 20.29 3.89
C ASP A 132 8.95 18.83 4.33
N ILE A 133 7.82 18.12 4.35
CA ILE A 133 7.78 16.69 4.69
C ILE A 133 8.55 15.86 3.65
N GLN A 134 8.35 16.15 2.36
CA GLN A 134 9.08 15.50 1.27
C GLN A 134 10.59 15.73 1.40
N LYS A 135 11.03 16.96 1.68
CA LYS A 135 12.43 17.31 1.95
C LYS A 135 12.98 16.58 3.17
N LYS A 136 12.21 16.50 4.25
CA LYS A 136 12.60 15.85 5.50
C LYS A 136 12.84 14.34 5.31
N ILE A 137 12.00 13.67 4.53
CA ILE A 137 12.18 12.24 4.18
C ILE A 137 13.39 12.05 3.27
N ALA A 138 13.59 12.92 2.27
CA ALA A 138 14.75 12.84 1.37
C ALA A 138 16.09 13.02 2.11
N ALA A 139 16.10 13.88 3.13
CA ALA A 139 17.25 14.20 3.98
C ALA A 139 17.60 13.11 5.01
N ILE A 140 16.79 12.04 5.13
CA ILE A 140 17.14 10.93 6.03
C ILE A 140 18.45 10.30 5.56
N GLN A 141 19.45 10.34 6.44
CA GLN A 141 20.77 9.79 6.21
C GLN A 141 20.79 8.29 6.52
N TYR A 142 21.50 7.53 5.69
CA TYR A 142 21.86 6.16 6.02
C TYR A 142 22.91 6.19 7.14
N GLN A 143 22.62 5.52 8.26
CA GLN A 143 23.53 5.42 9.39
C GLN A 143 23.65 3.96 9.82
N PRO A 144 24.71 3.24 9.38
CA PRO A 144 24.89 1.83 9.71
C PRO A 144 24.94 1.59 11.22
N GLY A 145 24.42 0.45 11.65
CA GLY A 145 24.51 -0.01 13.03
C GLY A 145 23.92 -1.40 13.23
N LEU A 146 23.85 -1.87 14.49
CA LEU A 146 23.13 -3.11 14.82
C LEU A 146 21.62 -2.95 14.59
N THR A 147 20.87 -4.05 14.58
CA THR A 147 19.42 -4.04 14.28
C THR A 147 18.59 -4.22 15.55
N PHE A 148 18.25 -3.13 16.25
CA PHE A 148 17.45 -3.19 17.49
C PHE A 148 15.96 -2.95 17.24
N LEU A 149 15.32 -3.87 16.51
CA LEU A 149 13.91 -3.77 16.14
C LEU A 149 12.97 -3.68 17.36
N GLY A 150 13.27 -4.39 18.44
CA GLY A 150 12.47 -4.34 19.67
C GLY A 150 12.43 -2.95 20.30
N GLU A 151 13.57 -2.26 20.35
CA GLU A 151 13.67 -0.88 20.84
C GLU A 151 12.95 0.09 19.90
N ALA A 152 13.12 -0.09 18.58
CA ALA A 152 12.41 0.71 17.60
C ALA A 152 10.88 0.58 17.74
N LEU A 153 10.35 -0.64 17.88
CA LEU A 153 8.93 -0.89 18.13
C LEU A 153 8.47 -0.31 19.47
N HIS A 154 9.32 -0.38 20.51
CA HIS A 154 9.05 0.25 21.79
C HIS A 154 8.88 1.76 21.64
N VAL A 155 9.79 2.44 20.91
CA VAL A 155 9.70 3.87 20.60
C VAL A 155 8.45 4.20 19.80
N VAL A 156 8.10 3.40 18.79
CA VAL A 156 6.84 3.59 18.05
C VAL A 156 5.66 3.53 19.02
N ARG A 157 5.53 2.47 19.82
CA ARG A 157 4.42 2.29 20.76
C ARG A 157 4.33 3.38 21.81
N THR A 158 5.46 3.82 22.37
CA THR A 158 5.46 4.71 23.53
C THR A 158 5.54 6.19 23.18
N ARG A 159 6.08 6.53 22.00
CA ARG A 159 6.27 7.93 21.56
C ARG A 159 5.44 8.31 20.34
N MET A 160 5.42 7.48 19.30
CA MET A 160 4.71 7.79 18.04
C MET A 160 3.21 7.50 18.16
N TRP A 161 2.84 6.39 18.79
CA TRP A 161 1.46 5.96 18.98
C TRP A 161 0.82 6.62 20.21
N ARG A 162 0.87 7.94 20.27
CA ARG A 162 0.33 8.76 21.36
C ARG A 162 -0.50 9.92 20.79
N ARG A 163 -1.56 10.33 21.50
CA ARG A 163 -2.40 11.48 21.08
C ARG A 163 -1.58 12.76 20.88
N ARG A 164 -0.61 13.00 21.78
CA ARG A 164 0.33 14.14 21.68
C ARG A 164 1.23 14.11 20.44
N ALA A 165 1.40 12.95 19.83
CA ALA A 165 2.20 12.75 18.63
C ALA A 165 1.34 12.60 17.38
N GLY A 166 0.01 12.82 17.49
CA GLY A 166 -0.92 12.81 16.37
C GLY A 166 -1.72 11.51 16.17
N MET A 167 -1.63 10.52 17.05
CA MET A 167 -2.46 9.31 16.94
C MET A 167 -3.94 9.60 17.23
N ARG A 168 -4.82 9.07 16.37
CA ARG A 168 -6.28 9.18 16.46
C ARG A 168 -6.88 7.87 16.97
N ARG A 169 -7.84 7.95 17.90
CA ARG A 169 -8.44 6.75 18.54
C ARG A 169 -9.43 6.01 17.65
N ASP A 170 -10.05 6.73 16.72
CA ASP A 170 -11.06 6.26 15.77
C ASP A 170 -10.46 5.79 14.44
N VAL A 171 -9.13 5.70 14.37
CA VAL A 171 -8.40 5.43 13.13
C VAL A 171 -7.50 4.22 13.35
N PRO A 172 -7.54 3.22 12.46
CA PRO A 172 -6.63 2.07 12.49
C PRO A 172 -5.16 2.48 12.40
#